data_AF-A0A8S0FFY2-F1
#
_entry.id   AF-A0A8S0FFY2-F1
#
_cell.length_a   1.000
_cell.length_b   1.000
_cell.length_c   1.000
_cell.angle_alpha   90.00
_cell.angle_beta   90.00
_cell.angle_gamma   90.00
#
_symmetry.space_group_name_H-M   'P 1'
#
loop_
_entity.id
_entity.type
_entity.pdbx_description
1 polymer ?
#
loop_
_entity_poly.entity_id
_entity_poly.type
_entity_poly.pdbx_seq_one_letter_code
_entity_poly.pdbx_strand_id
1 'polypeptide(L)'
;MGYGHQCTTATAYATARALGLRAKIDQEQGWHKTLSNVGVNGVTGISASVFWDLQESGTDADLLNESGVTTLIRRDGFRFWGNRTCSDDPLFLFENYTRTAQVLADTMAEAHMWAVDKPITATLIRDIVDGINAKFRELKTNGYIVDATCWFSEESNDAETLKAGKLYIDYD
;
A
#
# COMPACT_ATOMS: atom_id res chain seq x y z
N MET A 1 28.28 -30.63 37.85
CA MET A 1 27.48 -30.90 36.62
C MET A 1 26.85 -29.59 36.19
N GLY A 2 27.39 -28.95 35.16
CA GLY A 2 26.87 -27.67 34.65
C GLY A 2 25.63 -27.91 33.80
N TYR A 3 24.51 -27.31 34.18
CA TYR A 3 23.33 -27.23 33.32
C TYR A 3 23.61 -26.18 32.24
N GLY A 4 23.99 -26.64 31.05
CA GLY A 4 24.03 -25.78 29.87
C GLY A 4 22.60 -25.42 29.48
N HIS A 5 22.20 -24.17 29.69
CA HIS A 5 21.01 -23.62 29.05
C HIS A 5 21.25 -23.62 27.53
N GLN A 6 20.67 -24.60 26.82
CA GLN A 6 20.55 -24.51 25.37
C GLN A 6 19.62 -23.34 25.06
N CYS A 7 20.17 -22.27 24.47
CA CYS A 7 19.39 -21.19 23.91
C CYS A 7 18.73 -21.71 22.63
N THR A 8 17.52 -22.25 22.75
CA THR A 8 16.74 -22.75 21.61
C THR A 8 16.17 -21.56 20.83
N THR A 9 16.64 -21.38 19.59
CA THR A 9 16.05 -20.42 18.66
C THR A 9 14.71 -20.95 18.16
N ALA A 10 13.65 -20.15 18.27
CA ALA A 10 12.35 -20.47 17.68
C ALA A 10 12.15 -19.71 16.36
N THR A 11 11.48 -20.34 15.40
CA THR A 11 11.15 -19.72 14.11
C THR A 11 10.08 -18.65 14.29
N ALA A 12 10.41 -17.40 13.96
CA ALA A 12 9.42 -16.34 13.77
C ALA A 12 9.14 -16.19 12.28
N TYR A 13 7.88 -16.39 11.87
CA TYR A 13 7.51 -16.31 10.46
C TYR A 13 7.70 -14.90 9.90
N ALA A 14 8.41 -14.81 8.77
CA ALA A 14 8.68 -13.54 8.09
C ALA A 14 7.38 -12.80 7.73
N THR A 15 6.31 -13.51 7.37
CA THR A 15 4.99 -12.93 7.09
C THR A 15 4.40 -12.21 8.30
N ALA A 16 4.43 -12.81 9.48
CA ALA A 16 3.95 -12.17 10.71
C ALA A 16 4.79 -10.93 11.07
N ARG A 17 6.12 -11.00 10.87
CA ARG A 17 7.01 -9.84 11.05
C ARG A 17 6.73 -8.73 10.03
N ALA A 18 6.45 -9.08 8.78
CA ALA A 18 6.08 -8.15 7.72
C ALA A 18 4.79 -7.40 8.06
N LEU A 19 3.75 -8.12 8.51
CA LEU A 19 2.47 -7.51 8.91
C LEU A 19 2.63 -6.54 10.09
N GLY A 20 3.37 -6.94 11.13
CA GLY A 20 3.65 -6.06 12.26
C GLY A 20 4.45 -4.82 11.85
N LEU A 21 5.44 -4.99 10.97
CA LEU A 21 6.23 -3.89 10.45
C LEU A 21 5.39 -2.97 9.56
N ARG A 22 4.46 -3.53 8.78
CA ARG A 22 3.54 -2.78 7.93
C ARG A 22 2.69 -1.82 8.77
N ALA A 23 2.07 -2.34 9.83
CA ALA A 23 1.29 -1.53 10.77
C ALA A 23 2.11 -0.43 11.45
N LYS A 24 3.38 -0.71 11.75
CA LYS A 24 4.32 0.29 12.30
C LYS A 24 4.63 1.39 11.29
N ILE A 25 4.99 1.02 10.06
CA ILE A 25 5.31 1.99 9.00
C ILE A 25 4.09 2.88 8.72
N ASP A 26 2.88 2.31 8.68
CA ASP A 26 1.66 3.09 8.43
C ASP A 26 1.42 4.17 9.49
N GLN A 27 1.70 3.87 10.76
CA GLN A 27 1.56 4.82 11.86
C GLN A 27 2.67 5.88 11.89
N GLU A 28 3.91 5.50 11.61
CA GLU A 28 5.07 6.39 11.79
C GLU A 28 5.43 7.20 10.53
N GLN A 29 5.21 6.63 9.35
CA GLN A 29 5.62 7.21 8.06
C GLN A 29 4.44 7.34 7.09
N GLY A 30 3.44 6.46 7.18
CA GLY A 30 2.28 6.44 6.29
C GLY A 30 2.28 5.26 5.32
N TRP A 31 1.11 5.03 4.70
CA TRP A 31 0.90 3.89 3.81
C TRP A 31 1.72 3.96 2.52
N HIS A 32 2.11 5.16 2.11
CA HIS A 32 2.89 5.43 0.90
C HIS A 32 4.34 4.92 1.00
N LYS A 33 4.88 4.70 2.21
CA LYS A 33 6.19 4.08 2.41
C LYS A 33 6.09 2.56 2.27
N THR A 34 6.91 1.95 1.41
CA THR A 34 7.00 0.50 1.21
C THR A 34 7.65 -0.24 2.39
N LEU A 35 7.43 -1.56 2.48
CA LEU A 35 8.08 -2.45 3.45
C LEU A 35 9.60 -2.56 3.22
N SER A 36 10.05 -2.34 1.98
CA SER A 36 11.45 -2.44 1.58
C SER A 36 12.37 -1.51 2.37
N ASN A 37 13.56 -2.03 2.68
CA ASN A 37 14.64 -1.39 3.42
C ASN A 37 14.27 -0.97 4.85
N VAL A 38 13.30 -1.63 5.47
CA VAL A 38 12.92 -1.40 6.87
C VAL A 38 13.49 -2.51 7.76
N GLY A 39 14.09 -2.11 8.88
CA GLY A 39 14.73 -3.02 9.83
C GLY A 39 13.74 -3.93 10.56
N VAL A 40 14.10 -5.21 10.69
CA VAL A 40 13.35 -6.23 11.42
C VAL A 40 13.98 -6.45 12.78
N ASN A 41 13.26 -6.07 13.83
CA ASN A 41 13.74 -6.15 15.22
C ASN A 41 13.49 -7.53 15.83
N GLY A 42 14.32 -7.90 16.81
CA GLY A 42 14.12 -9.09 17.65
C GLY A 42 14.33 -10.43 16.93
N VAL A 43 15.09 -10.43 15.83
CA VAL A 43 15.48 -11.63 15.08
C VAL A 43 16.99 -11.80 15.09
N THR A 44 17.45 -13.05 15.09
CA THR A 44 18.88 -13.41 15.18
C THR A 44 19.42 -14.04 13.90
N GLY A 45 18.55 -14.40 12.95
CA GLY A 45 18.91 -15.10 11.72
C GLY A 45 17.77 -15.15 10.71
N ILE A 46 18.09 -15.60 9.51
CA ILE A 46 17.14 -15.96 8.45
C ILE A 46 17.19 -17.46 8.22
N SER A 47 16.05 -18.07 7.88
CA SER A 47 15.94 -19.52 7.69
C SER A 47 16.59 -20.02 6.40
N ALA A 48 16.75 -19.14 5.41
CA ALA A 48 17.45 -19.40 4.16
C ALA A 48 18.32 -18.19 3.82
N SER A 49 19.57 -18.43 3.45
CA SER A 49 20.45 -17.38 2.95
C SER A 49 19.97 -16.94 1.57
N VAL A 50 19.95 -15.62 1.37
CA VAL A 50 19.70 -14.99 0.06
C VAL A 50 20.93 -14.14 -0.23
N PHE A 51 21.60 -14.40 -1.35
CA PHE A 51 22.72 -13.55 -1.76
C PHE A 51 22.20 -12.14 -2.10
N TRP A 52 22.85 -11.14 -1.53
CA TRP A 52 22.57 -9.74 -1.74
C TRP A 52 23.85 -8.93 -1.59
N ASP A 53 24.05 -7.99 -2.51
CA ASP A 53 25.10 -6.99 -2.48
C ASP A 53 24.51 -5.67 -3.00
N LEU A 54 24.97 -4.54 -2.49
CA LEU A 54 24.44 -3.23 -2.87
C LEU A 54 24.96 -2.76 -4.26
N GLN A 55 26.13 -3.23 -4.66
CA GLN A 55 26.84 -2.81 -5.87
C GLN A 55 26.70 -3.81 -7.02
N GLU A 56 26.31 -5.04 -6.72
CA GLU A 56 26.09 -6.09 -7.72
C GLU A 56 24.62 -6.15 -8.16
N SER A 57 24.41 -6.34 -9.46
CA SER A 57 23.10 -6.59 -10.05
C SER A 57 22.91 -8.06 -10.34
N GLY A 58 21.68 -8.56 -10.25
CA GLY A 58 21.37 -9.97 -10.55
C GLY A 58 21.68 -10.88 -9.37
N THR A 59 21.65 -10.33 -8.16
CA THR A 59 21.73 -11.10 -6.92
C THR A 59 20.50 -11.99 -6.75
N ASP A 60 20.54 -12.98 -5.86
CA ASP A 60 19.36 -13.81 -5.56
C ASP A 60 18.19 -12.95 -5.09
N ALA A 61 18.47 -11.88 -4.33
CA ALA A 61 17.46 -10.94 -3.88
C ALA A 61 16.81 -10.18 -5.05
N ASP A 62 17.58 -9.83 -6.09
CA ASP A 62 17.05 -9.16 -7.29
C ASP A 62 16.16 -10.11 -8.09
N LEU A 63 16.63 -11.34 -8.35
CA LEU A 63 15.88 -12.38 -9.06
C LEU A 63 14.53 -12.67 -8.38
N LEU A 64 14.54 -12.80 -7.05
CA LEU A 64 13.34 -13.03 -6.27
C LEU A 64 12.40 -11.82 -6.29
N ASN A 65 12.92 -10.60 -6.14
CA ASN A 65 12.10 -9.39 -6.20
C ASN A 65 11.51 -9.17 -7.59
N GLU A 66 12.25 -9.42 -8.67
CA GLU A 66 11.73 -9.47 -10.06
C GLU A 66 10.59 -10.45 -10.24
N SER A 67 10.57 -11.53 -9.46
CA SER A 67 9.50 -12.53 -9.43
C SER A 67 8.40 -12.22 -8.41
N GLY A 68 8.33 -10.98 -7.89
CA GLY A 68 7.31 -10.56 -6.91
C GLY A 68 7.53 -11.07 -5.48
N VAL A 69 8.71 -11.63 -5.18
CA VAL A 69 9.06 -12.17 -3.85
C VAL A 69 9.94 -11.20 -3.09
N THR A 70 9.41 -10.63 -2.01
CA THR A 70 10.20 -9.82 -1.06
C THR A 70 11.03 -10.74 -0.16
N THR A 71 12.32 -10.44 -0.02
CA THR A 71 13.29 -11.25 0.74
C THR A 71 13.74 -10.55 2.02
N LEU A 72 14.53 -11.27 2.84
CA LEU A 72 15.25 -10.69 3.96
C LEU A 72 16.74 -10.67 3.65
N ILE A 73 17.36 -9.50 3.78
CA ILE A 73 18.81 -9.32 3.63
C ILE A 73 19.45 -9.01 4.98
N ARG A 74 20.78 -9.10 5.05
CA ARG A 74 21.55 -8.73 6.24
C ARG A 74 22.51 -7.58 5.93
N ARG A 75 22.08 -6.35 6.25
CA ARG A 75 22.87 -5.11 6.18
C ARG A 75 22.44 -4.19 7.31
N ASP A 76 23.37 -3.90 8.23
CA ASP A 76 23.10 -3.12 9.45
C ASP A 76 21.88 -3.66 10.23
N GLY A 77 21.85 -4.98 10.41
CA GLY A 77 20.69 -5.73 10.89
C GLY A 77 20.00 -6.52 9.78
N PHE A 78 18.81 -7.05 10.08
CA PHE A 78 17.97 -7.74 9.11
C PHE A 78 16.94 -6.77 8.54
N ARG A 79 16.69 -6.82 7.23
CA ARG A 79 15.80 -5.90 6.53
C ARG A 79 14.97 -6.63 5.50
N PHE A 80 13.71 -6.23 5.32
CA PHE A 80 12.98 -6.61 4.12
C PHE A 80 13.60 -5.92 2.91
N TRP A 81 13.70 -6.65 1.81
CA TRP A 81 14.26 -6.16 0.56
C TRP A 81 13.39 -6.58 -0.61
N GLY A 82 12.89 -5.58 -1.32
CA GLY A 82 11.90 -5.75 -2.37
C GLY A 82 10.59 -5.06 -2.03
N ASN A 83 9.96 -4.52 -3.06
CA ASN A 83 8.69 -3.80 -2.99
C ASN A 83 7.80 -4.11 -4.19
N ARG A 84 8.13 -5.11 -5.00
CA ARG A 84 7.26 -5.57 -6.07
C ARG A 84 6.15 -6.47 -5.52
N THR A 85 4.98 -6.39 -6.14
CA THR A 85 3.82 -7.23 -5.86
C THR A 85 3.79 -8.40 -6.84
N CYS A 86 2.87 -9.34 -6.62
CA CYS A 86 2.57 -10.41 -7.58
C CYS A 86 1.50 -9.99 -8.60
N SER A 87 1.34 -8.70 -8.86
CA SER A 87 0.39 -8.18 -9.85
C SER A 87 0.89 -8.41 -11.27
N ASP A 88 0.03 -8.92 -12.14
CA ASP A 88 0.28 -8.98 -13.59
C ASP A 88 0.05 -7.62 -14.26
N ASP A 89 -0.66 -6.70 -13.60
CA ASP A 89 -0.84 -5.32 -14.06
C ASP A 89 0.39 -4.47 -13.70
N PRO A 90 1.13 -3.92 -14.69
CA PRO A 90 2.29 -3.06 -14.45
C PRO A 90 1.98 -1.82 -13.60
N LEU A 91 0.74 -1.32 -13.61
CA LEU A 91 0.33 -0.18 -12.80
C LEU A 91 0.42 -0.47 -11.30
N PHE A 92 0.17 -1.72 -10.92
CA PHE A 92 0.19 -2.20 -9.53
C PHE A 92 1.45 -3.02 -9.21
N LEU A 93 2.51 -2.88 -10.02
CA LEU A 93 3.75 -3.64 -9.85
C LEU A 93 4.43 -3.34 -8.50
N PHE A 94 4.36 -2.12 -7.97
CA PHE A 94 4.97 -1.79 -6.69
C PHE A 94 3.95 -1.60 -5.57
N GLU A 95 4.32 -2.05 -4.37
CA GLU A 95 3.51 -2.02 -3.16
C GLU A 95 2.88 -0.64 -2.91
N ASN A 96 3.63 0.45 -3.07
CA ASN A 96 3.12 1.80 -2.81
C ASN A 96 1.96 2.19 -3.74
N TYR A 97 1.97 1.78 -5.02
CA TYR A 97 0.85 2.06 -5.93
C TYR A 97 -0.39 1.29 -5.52
N THR A 98 -0.27 -0.03 -5.31
CA THR A 98 -1.39 -0.88 -4.88
C THR A 98 -2.02 -0.38 -3.59
N ARG A 99 -1.18 -0.03 -2.59
CA ARG A 99 -1.66 0.46 -1.30
C ARG A 99 -2.28 1.85 -1.39
N THR A 100 -1.73 2.73 -2.22
CA THR A 100 -2.30 4.06 -2.43
C THR A 100 -3.68 3.95 -3.09
N ALA A 101 -3.82 3.12 -4.12
CA ALA A 101 -5.10 2.89 -4.79
C ALA A 101 -6.17 2.34 -3.83
N GLN A 102 -5.82 1.37 -2.98
CA GLN A 102 -6.72 0.83 -1.96
C GLN A 102 -7.14 1.88 -0.95
N VAL A 103 -6.18 2.63 -0.37
CA VAL A 103 -6.49 3.66 0.62
C VAL A 103 -7.32 4.79 0.01
N LEU A 104 -7.04 5.21 -1.23
CA LEU A 104 -7.84 6.23 -1.90
C LEU A 104 -9.27 5.74 -2.17
N ALA A 105 -9.45 4.51 -2.65
CA ALA A 105 -10.76 3.92 -2.86
C ALA A 105 -11.58 3.85 -1.55
N ASP A 106 -10.97 3.39 -0.45
CA ASP A 106 -11.61 3.33 0.86
C ASP A 106 -11.92 4.74 1.40
N THR A 107 -10.97 5.68 1.29
CA THR A 107 -11.15 7.07 1.71
C THR A 107 -12.30 7.72 0.96
N MET A 108 -12.41 7.47 -0.34
CA MET A 108 -13.54 7.93 -1.15
C MET A 108 -14.83 7.28 -0.66
N ALA A 109 -14.91 5.95 -0.59
CA ALA A 109 -16.14 5.27 -0.16
C ALA A 109 -16.64 5.76 1.22
N GLU A 110 -15.76 5.88 2.21
CA GLU A 110 -16.10 6.36 3.55
C GLU A 110 -16.57 7.82 3.56
N ALA A 111 -15.94 8.69 2.75
CA ALA A 111 -16.30 10.10 2.65
C ALA A 111 -17.69 10.34 2.04
N HIS A 112 -18.31 9.33 1.39
CA HIS A 112 -19.60 9.48 0.70
C HIS A 112 -20.78 8.87 1.45
N MET A 113 -20.57 8.26 2.61
CA MET A 113 -21.66 7.62 3.36
C MET A 113 -22.83 8.59 3.65
N TRP A 114 -22.55 9.88 3.84
CA TRP A 114 -23.57 10.92 4.06
C TRP A 114 -24.45 11.22 2.83
N ALA A 115 -23.98 10.87 1.63
CA ALA A 115 -24.66 11.12 0.36
C ALA A 115 -25.51 9.93 -0.09
N VAL A 116 -25.30 8.75 0.50
CA VAL A 116 -26.09 7.54 0.21
C VAL A 116 -27.57 7.81 0.50
N ASP A 117 -28.45 7.30 -0.39
CA ASP A 117 -29.90 7.43 -0.35
C ASP A 117 -30.47 8.86 -0.44
N LYS A 118 -29.65 9.86 -0.76
CA LYS A 118 -30.13 11.21 -1.04
C LYS A 118 -30.61 11.36 -2.50
N PRO A 119 -31.57 12.26 -2.76
CA PRO A 119 -31.97 12.57 -4.13
C PRO A 119 -30.78 13.08 -4.96
N ILE A 120 -30.53 12.46 -6.10
CA ILE A 120 -29.47 12.89 -7.03
C ILE A 120 -29.88 14.25 -7.62
N THR A 121 -29.10 15.28 -7.29
CA THR A 121 -29.25 16.64 -7.81
C THR A 121 -27.89 17.17 -8.25
N ALA A 122 -27.89 18.14 -9.16
CA ALA A 122 -26.65 18.78 -9.62
C ALA A 122 -25.86 19.42 -8.45
N THR A 123 -26.54 19.86 -7.38
CA THR A 123 -25.88 20.38 -6.18
C THR A 123 -25.22 19.26 -5.39
N LEU A 124 -25.91 18.13 -5.17
CA LEU A 124 -25.33 16.99 -4.47
C LEU A 124 -24.05 16.48 -5.16
N ILE A 125 -24.08 16.37 -6.50
CA ILE A 125 -22.93 15.94 -7.28
C ILE A 125 -21.75 16.92 -7.11
N ARG A 126 -22.02 18.23 -7.14
CA ARG A 126 -20.98 19.25 -6.90
C ARG A 126 -20.40 19.17 -5.49
N ASP A 127 -21.26 19.05 -4.47
CA ASP A 127 -20.83 18.94 -3.07
C ASP A 127 -19.94 17.70 -2.85
N ILE A 128 -20.28 16.59 -3.51
CA ILE A 128 -19.48 15.36 -3.53
C ILE A 128 -18.09 15.62 -4.15
N VAL A 129 -18.04 16.13 -5.37
CA VAL A 129 -16.79 16.38 -6.11
C VAL A 129 -15.90 17.38 -5.36
N ASP A 130 -16.48 18.45 -4.83
CA ASP A 130 -15.75 19.46 -4.04
C ASP A 130 -15.18 18.88 -2.75
N GLY A 131 -15.94 17.99 -2.08
CA GLY A 131 -15.49 17.28 -0.89
C GLY A 131 -14.31 16.35 -1.14
N ILE A 132 -14.38 15.53 -2.20
CA ILE A 132 -13.26 14.64 -2.59
C ILE A 132 -12.03 15.45 -2.96
N ASN A 133 -12.18 16.47 -3.81
CA ASN A 133 -11.07 17.32 -4.22
C ASN A 133 -10.45 18.07 -3.01
N ALA A 134 -11.24 18.41 -1.99
CA ALA A 134 -10.70 18.94 -0.73
C ALA A 134 -9.83 17.90 -0.01
N LYS A 135 -10.25 16.64 0.04
CA LYS A 135 -9.46 15.56 0.64
C LYS A 135 -8.17 15.28 -0.15
N PHE A 136 -8.21 15.29 -1.48
CA PHE A 136 -7.01 15.15 -2.30
C PHE A 136 -6.00 16.28 -2.07
N ARG A 137 -6.47 17.54 -1.93
CA ARG A 137 -5.60 18.65 -1.54
C ARG A 137 -4.94 18.42 -0.19
N GLU A 138 -5.68 17.93 0.81
CA GLU A 138 -5.14 17.58 2.13
C GLU A 138 -4.05 16.50 2.03
N LEU A 139 -4.32 15.42 1.29
CA LEU A 139 -3.36 14.33 1.09
C LEU A 139 -2.08 14.80 0.38
N LYS A 140 -2.23 15.67 -0.64
CA LYS A 140 -1.11 16.30 -1.34
C LYS A 140 -0.29 17.19 -0.42
N THR A 141 -0.94 18.07 0.36
CA THR A 141 -0.25 18.94 1.32
C THR A 141 0.52 18.14 2.37
N ASN A 142 0.00 17.00 2.79
CA ASN A 142 0.66 16.12 3.75
C ASN A 142 1.69 15.17 3.10
N GLY A 143 1.90 15.25 1.78
CA GLY A 143 2.91 14.47 1.07
C GLY A 143 2.56 12.99 0.83
N TYR A 144 1.29 12.59 0.97
CA TYR A 144 0.86 11.21 0.71
C TYR A 144 0.74 10.90 -0.78
N ILE A 145 0.41 11.90 -1.60
CA ILE A 145 0.24 11.81 -3.05
C ILE A 145 0.91 13.02 -3.73
N VAL A 146 1.23 12.87 -5.02
CA VAL A 146 1.81 13.97 -5.82
C VAL A 146 0.73 14.93 -6.30
N ASP A 147 -0.33 14.38 -6.88
CA ASP A 147 -1.54 15.09 -7.28
C ASP A 147 -2.71 14.11 -7.36
N ALA A 148 -3.92 14.65 -7.35
CA ALA A 148 -5.13 13.92 -7.73
C ALA A 148 -6.29 14.88 -8.00
N THR A 149 -7.17 14.51 -8.92
CA THR A 149 -8.43 15.23 -9.16
C THR A 149 -9.58 14.29 -9.37
N CYS A 150 -10.79 14.74 -9.05
CA CYS A 150 -12.01 14.02 -9.39
C CYS A 150 -13.02 14.93 -10.09
N TRP A 151 -13.87 14.33 -10.91
CA TRP A 151 -14.89 15.03 -11.67
C TRP A 151 -16.10 14.15 -11.95
N PHE A 152 -17.20 14.80 -12.31
CA PHE A 152 -18.37 14.14 -12.86
C PHE A 152 -18.24 14.09 -14.38
N SER A 153 -18.32 12.90 -14.97
CA SER A 153 -18.37 12.70 -16.42
C SER A 153 -19.79 12.34 -16.86
N GLU A 154 -20.29 13.04 -17.88
CA GLU A 154 -21.57 12.68 -18.52
C GLU A 154 -21.49 11.34 -19.28
N GLU A 155 -20.29 10.96 -19.75
CA GLU A 155 -20.08 9.67 -20.42
C GLU A 155 -20.26 8.50 -19.45
N SER A 156 -19.75 8.64 -18.23
CA SER A 156 -19.89 7.64 -17.16
C SER A 156 -21.29 7.65 -16.51
N ASN A 157 -22.10 8.66 -16.76
CA ASN A 157 -23.38 8.91 -16.08
C ASN A 157 -24.51 9.25 -17.06
N ASP A 158 -24.70 8.40 -18.06
CA ASP A 158 -25.79 8.55 -19.01
C ASP A 158 -27.19 8.38 -18.36
N ALA A 159 -28.23 8.66 -19.13
CA ALA A 159 -29.60 8.63 -18.64
C ALA A 159 -30.04 7.23 -18.16
N GLU A 160 -29.49 6.15 -18.72
CA GLU A 160 -29.81 4.78 -18.30
C GLU A 160 -29.16 4.46 -16.96
N THR A 161 -27.90 4.85 -16.78
CA THR A 161 -27.11 4.68 -15.56
C THR A 161 -27.74 5.41 -14.38
N LEU A 162 -28.09 6.68 -14.57
CA LEU A 162 -28.73 7.48 -13.53
C LEU A 162 -30.14 6.96 -13.19
N LYS A 163 -30.91 6.49 -14.18
CA LYS A 163 -32.21 5.84 -13.93
C LYS A 163 -32.08 4.54 -13.14
N ALA A 164 -30.97 3.83 -13.28
CA ALA A 164 -30.65 2.66 -12.48
C ALA A 164 -30.19 3.00 -11.05
N GLY A 165 -30.18 4.29 -10.67
CA GLY A 165 -29.78 4.74 -9.33
C GLY A 165 -28.27 4.70 -9.11
N LYS A 166 -27.47 4.67 -10.18
CA LYS A 166 -26.01 4.62 -10.11
C LYS A 166 -25.42 5.99 -10.43
N LEU A 167 -24.49 6.43 -9.59
CA LEU A 167 -23.69 7.64 -9.80
C LEU A 167 -22.21 7.23 -9.77
N TYR A 168 -21.50 7.55 -10.83
CA TYR A 168 -20.06 7.34 -10.96
C TYR A 168 -19.32 8.67 -10.85
N ILE A 169 -18.25 8.69 -10.06
CA ILE A 169 -17.33 9.81 -9.94
C ILE A 169 -15.97 9.32 -10.41
N ASP A 170 -15.43 9.97 -11.44
CA ASP A 170 -14.15 9.63 -12.03
C ASP A 170 -13.02 10.38 -11.30
N TYR A 171 -11.83 9.80 -11.27
CA TYR A 171 -10.64 10.39 -10.63
C TYR A 171 -9.34 9.92 -11.28
N ASP A 172 -8.29 10.75 -11.14
CA ASP A 172 -6.91 10.48 -11.56
C ASP A 172 -5.88 10.97 -10.53
#